data_AF-A0A0A7FWY6-F1
#
_entry.id   AF-A0A0A7FWY6-F1
#
_cell.length_a   1.000
_cell.length_b   1.000
_cell.length_c   1.000
_cell.angle_alpha   90.00
_cell.angle_beta   90.00
_cell.angle_gamma   90.00
#
_symmetry.space_group_name_H-M   'P 1'
#
loop_
_entity.id
_entity.type
_entity.pdbx_description
1 polymer ?
#
loop_
_entity_poly.entity_id
_entity_poly.type
_entity_poly.pdbx_seq_one_letter_code
_entity_poly.pdbx_strand_id
1 'polypeptide(L)'
;MEWLKVSSEEELKELGKFLDVKKMIEDDIKEITFKNDIKNYININSSSWHELYNKIEFLRILVCSINREVKDLKCSCTKCLEKENSKKRMEYFKSEAHEYIYYLLKLTESEKKKKLNIRKCYYRNKDMAIKWYREIVKKIHSSYVSINELDMAMVELAKLYNEMINED
;
A
#
# COMPACT_ATOMS: atom_id res chain seq x y z
N MET A 1 -12.22 6.45 -13.73
CA MET A 1 -13.16 5.35 -13.96
C MET A 1 -14.60 5.82 -13.83
N GLU A 2 -15.16 6.47 -14.86
CA GLU A 2 -16.58 6.89 -14.86
C GLU A 2 -17.54 5.69 -14.87
N TRP A 3 -17.17 4.61 -15.55
CA TRP A 3 -17.92 3.34 -15.57
C TRP A 3 -18.14 2.72 -14.18
N LEU A 4 -17.34 3.07 -13.18
CA LEU A 4 -17.52 2.57 -11.81
C LEU A 4 -18.64 3.33 -11.07
N LYS A 5 -19.11 4.47 -11.59
CA LYS A 5 -20.13 5.32 -10.95
C LYS A 5 -21.55 5.07 -11.45
N VAL A 6 -21.70 4.39 -12.60
CA VAL A 6 -23.01 4.20 -13.28
C VAL A 6 -23.98 3.37 -12.46
N SER A 7 -25.20 3.81 -12.25
CA SER A 7 -26.18 3.15 -11.36
C SER A 7 -27.16 2.23 -12.10
N SER A 8 -27.04 2.12 -13.42
CA SER A 8 -27.91 1.29 -14.27
C SER A 8 -27.20 0.84 -15.56
N GLU A 9 -27.81 -0.11 -16.28
CA GLU A 9 -27.36 -0.49 -17.62
C GLU A 9 -27.51 0.66 -18.62
N GLU A 10 -28.52 1.51 -18.44
CA GLU A 10 -28.82 2.66 -19.29
C GLU A 10 -27.70 3.69 -19.20
N GLU A 11 -27.28 4.04 -17.98
CA GLU A 11 -26.13 4.93 -17.76
C GLU A 11 -24.82 4.33 -18.30
N LEU A 12 -24.66 3.00 -18.25
CA LEU A 12 -23.49 2.34 -18.82
C LEU A 12 -23.47 2.42 -20.36
N LYS A 13 -24.64 2.36 -21.01
CA LYS A 13 -24.79 2.51 -22.47
C LYS A 13 -24.50 3.94 -22.92
N GLU A 14 -24.79 4.94 -22.07
CA GLU A 14 -24.49 6.36 -22.37
C GLU A 14 -22.99 6.65 -22.48
N LEU A 15 -22.13 5.80 -21.90
CA LEU A 15 -20.66 5.94 -22.00
C LEU A 15 -20.11 5.62 -23.40
N GLY A 16 -20.91 4.99 -24.28
CA GLY A 16 -20.54 4.75 -25.67
C GLY A 16 -20.92 3.36 -26.18
N LYS A 17 -20.25 2.90 -27.24
CA LYS A 17 -20.51 1.58 -27.82
C LYS A 17 -19.97 0.48 -26.90
N PHE A 18 -20.62 -0.68 -26.93
CA PHE A 18 -20.28 -1.81 -26.06
C PHE A 18 -18.80 -2.20 -26.07
N LEU A 19 -18.20 -2.33 -27.26
CA LEU A 19 -16.79 -2.70 -27.41
C LEU A 19 -15.85 -1.62 -26.87
N ASP A 20 -16.20 -0.35 -27.05
CA ASP A 20 -15.39 0.79 -26.59
C ASP A 20 -15.42 0.88 -25.07
N VAL A 21 -16.61 0.73 -24.46
CA VAL A 21 -16.79 0.72 -23.00
C VAL A 21 -16.07 -0.47 -22.38
N LYS A 22 -16.18 -1.67 -22.98
CA LYS A 22 -15.47 -2.87 -22.51
C LYS A 22 -13.95 -2.66 -22.54
N LYS A 23 -13.42 -2.11 -23.64
CA LYS A 23 -11.99 -1.81 -23.77
C LYS A 23 -11.53 -0.75 -22.76
N MET A 24 -12.31 0.31 -22.55
CA MET A 24 -12.05 1.33 -21.54
C MET A 24 -11.92 0.71 -20.14
N ILE A 25 -12.83 -0.19 -19.77
CA ILE A 25 -12.77 -0.89 -18.48
C ILE A 25 -11.52 -1.77 -18.39
N GLU A 26 -11.20 -2.53 -19.45
CA GLU A 26 -9.99 -3.35 -19.50
C GLU A 26 -8.72 -2.51 -19.31
N ASP A 27 -8.63 -1.37 -19.99
CA ASP A 27 -7.46 -0.50 -19.93
C ASP A 27 -7.32 0.17 -18.55
N ASP A 28 -8.42 0.65 -17.97
CA ASP A 28 -8.44 1.17 -16.59
C ASP A 28 -7.97 0.12 -15.56
N ILE A 29 -8.40 -1.14 -15.70
CA ILE A 29 -7.99 -2.23 -14.79
C ILE A 29 -6.50 -2.56 -14.97
N LYS A 30 -5.99 -2.58 -16.20
CA LYS A 30 -4.56 -2.80 -16.47
C LYS A 30 -3.71 -1.72 -15.82
N GLU A 31 -4.14 -0.46 -15.92
CA GLU A 31 -3.45 0.68 -15.31
C GLU A 31 -3.38 0.54 -13.78
N ILE A 32 -4.51 0.19 -13.14
CA ILE A 32 -4.59 0.06 -11.67
C ILE A 32 -3.75 -1.12 -11.16
N THR A 33 -3.77 -2.24 -11.88
CA THR A 33 -3.11 -3.47 -11.44
C THR A 33 -1.64 -3.55 -11.87
N PHE A 34 -1.20 -2.70 -12.79
CA PHE A 34 0.09 -2.79 -13.48
C PHE A 34 0.30 -4.17 -14.14
N LYS A 35 -0.79 -4.78 -14.65
CA LYS A 35 -0.79 -6.11 -15.29
C LYS A 35 -1.37 -6.01 -16.69
N ASN A 36 -0.64 -6.52 -17.68
CA ASN A 36 -1.09 -6.54 -19.08
C ASN A 36 -2.10 -7.65 -19.36
N ASP A 37 -1.95 -8.81 -18.71
CA ASP A 37 -2.90 -9.91 -18.77
C ASP A 37 -3.78 -9.93 -17.51
N ILE A 38 -4.91 -9.22 -17.60
CA ILE A 38 -5.88 -9.13 -16.51
C ILE A 38 -6.83 -10.32 -16.46
N LYS A 39 -6.94 -11.11 -17.52
CA LYS A 39 -7.98 -12.17 -17.64
C LYS A 39 -7.82 -13.26 -16.58
N ASN A 40 -6.59 -13.53 -16.17
CA ASN A 40 -6.27 -14.50 -15.11
C ASN A 40 -6.64 -14.01 -13.70
N TYR A 41 -6.97 -12.73 -13.54
CA TYR A 41 -7.21 -12.10 -12.25
C TYR A 41 -8.62 -11.52 -12.14
N ILE A 42 -9.08 -10.84 -13.18
CA ILE A 42 -10.38 -10.17 -13.27
C ILE A 42 -10.97 -10.46 -14.64
N ASN A 43 -11.99 -11.32 -14.67
CA ASN A 43 -12.69 -11.65 -15.91
C ASN A 43 -13.79 -10.61 -16.20
N ILE A 44 -13.50 -9.65 -17.08
CA ILE A 44 -14.45 -8.65 -17.59
C ILE A 44 -15.06 -9.06 -18.95
N ASN A 45 -14.79 -10.28 -19.43
CA ASN A 45 -15.28 -10.70 -20.74
C ASN A 45 -16.80 -10.89 -20.72
N SER A 46 -17.57 -9.96 -21.29
CA SER A 46 -19.03 -10.05 -21.35
C SER A 46 -19.54 -10.07 -22.79
N SER A 47 -20.71 -10.69 -22.96
CA SER A 47 -21.46 -10.84 -24.21
C SER A 47 -22.66 -9.89 -24.34
N SER A 48 -23.09 -9.28 -23.23
CA SER A 48 -24.21 -8.33 -23.17
C SER A 48 -23.94 -7.17 -22.20
N TRP A 49 -24.71 -6.09 -22.34
CA TRP A 49 -24.69 -4.96 -21.41
C TRP A 49 -25.03 -5.38 -19.99
N HIS A 50 -26.06 -6.20 -19.82
CA HIS A 50 -26.47 -6.77 -18.53
C HIS A 50 -25.33 -7.53 -17.86
N GLU A 51 -24.66 -8.43 -18.59
CA GLU A 51 -23.54 -9.19 -18.04
C GLU A 51 -22.34 -8.30 -17.67
N LEU A 52 -22.05 -7.27 -18.48
CA LEU A 52 -21.00 -6.30 -18.18
C LEU A 52 -21.35 -5.49 -16.93
N TYR A 53 -22.59 -5.01 -16.82
CA TYR A 53 -23.08 -4.26 -15.68
C TYR A 53 -23.00 -5.06 -14.37
N ASN A 54 -23.47 -6.32 -14.37
CA ASN A 54 -23.40 -7.19 -13.19
C ASN A 54 -21.95 -7.39 -12.70
N LYS A 55 -20.98 -7.49 -13.62
CA LYS A 55 -19.56 -7.58 -13.25
C LYS A 55 -19.03 -6.28 -12.67
N ILE A 56 -19.44 -5.14 -13.21
CA ILE A 56 -19.10 -3.81 -12.66
C ILE A 56 -19.70 -3.65 -11.26
N GLU A 57 -20.93 -4.11 -11.03
CA GLU A 57 -21.56 -4.13 -9.71
C GLU A 57 -20.78 -5.00 -8.72
N PHE A 58 -20.40 -6.21 -9.12
CA PHE A 58 -19.54 -7.07 -8.30
C PHE A 58 -18.18 -6.41 -7.98
N LEU A 59 -17.54 -5.79 -8.98
CA LEU A 59 -16.30 -5.04 -8.78
C LEU A 59 -16.49 -3.87 -7.81
N ARG A 60 -17.61 -3.16 -7.87
CA ARG A 60 -17.95 -2.13 -6.87
C ARG A 60 -18.07 -2.69 -5.49
N ILE A 61 -18.76 -3.82 -5.32
CA ILE A 61 -18.88 -4.48 -4.01
C ILE A 61 -17.49 -4.86 -3.47
N LEU A 62 -16.63 -5.43 -4.31
CA LEU A 62 -15.24 -5.75 -3.94
C LEU A 62 -14.45 -4.50 -3.55
N VAL A 63 -14.49 -3.45 -4.38
CA VAL A 63 -13.81 -2.18 -4.10
C VAL A 63 -14.34 -1.56 -2.81
N CYS A 64 -15.65 -1.58 -2.57
CA CYS A 64 -16.27 -1.09 -1.33
C CYS A 64 -15.86 -1.92 -0.11
N SER A 65 -15.80 -3.24 -0.24
CA SER A 65 -15.41 -4.16 0.84
C SER A 65 -13.94 -3.99 1.18
N ILE A 66 -13.06 -3.97 0.17
CA ILE A 66 -11.65 -3.68 0.33
C ILE A 66 -11.46 -2.27 0.87
N ASN A 67 -12.18 -1.26 0.37
CA ASN A 67 -12.11 0.09 0.91
C ASN A 67 -12.62 0.20 2.32
N ARG A 68 -13.58 -0.64 2.76
CA ARG A 68 -14.03 -0.71 4.15
C ARG A 68 -12.92 -1.31 5.01
N GLU A 69 -12.38 -2.46 4.67
CA GLU A 69 -11.26 -3.08 5.40
C GLU A 69 -10.01 -2.18 5.40
N VAL A 70 -9.69 -1.56 4.26
CA VAL A 70 -8.61 -0.58 4.13
C VAL A 70 -8.96 0.70 4.87
N LYS A 71 -10.24 1.11 4.95
CA LYS A 71 -10.68 2.18 5.86
C LYS A 71 -10.63 1.70 7.29
N ASP A 72 -10.81 0.46 7.67
CA ASP A 72 -10.63 0.04 9.06
C ASP A 72 -9.12 -0.05 9.39
N LEU A 73 -8.28 -0.26 8.37
CA LEU A 73 -6.83 -0.09 8.42
C LEU A 73 -6.36 1.39 8.32
N LYS A 74 -7.16 2.31 7.74
CA LYS A 74 -6.82 3.75 7.50
C LYS A 74 -7.61 4.75 8.35
N CYS A 75 -8.73 4.34 8.91
CA CYS A 75 -9.59 4.98 9.93
C CYS A 75 -9.03 4.66 11.32
N SER A 76 -7.73 4.47 11.38
CA SER A 76 -6.85 5.27 12.20
C SER A 76 -6.61 6.64 11.52
N CYS A 77 -7.61 7.53 11.36
CA CYS A 77 -7.44 8.68 10.46
C CYS A 77 -6.13 9.46 10.76
N THR A 78 -5.19 9.43 9.81
CA THR A 78 -3.79 9.81 10.05
C THR A 78 -3.68 11.27 10.47
N LYS A 79 -4.50 12.20 9.96
CA LYS A 79 -4.41 13.60 10.40
C LYS A 79 -4.87 13.88 11.84
N CYS A 80 -5.77 13.08 12.40
CA CYS A 80 -6.24 13.26 13.79
C CYS A 80 -5.41 12.40 14.77
N LEU A 81 -5.09 11.16 14.39
CA LEU A 81 -4.18 10.28 15.14
C LEU A 81 -2.71 10.69 15.03
N GLU A 82 -2.23 11.30 13.95
CA GLU A 82 -0.88 11.88 13.90
C GLU A 82 -0.79 13.08 14.83
N LYS A 83 -1.84 13.87 15.05
CA LYS A 83 -1.82 14.97 16.03
C LYS A 83 -1.79 14.46 17.47
N GLU A 84 -2.62 13.48 17.83
CA GLU A 84 -2.57 12.88 19.17
C GLU A 84 -1.34 11.99 19.39
N ASN A 85 -0.98 11.12 18.42
CA ASN A 85 0.23 10.32 18.50
C ASN A 85 1.50 11.14 18.28
N SER A 86 1.52 12.29 17.60
CA SER A 86 2.74 13.14 17.59
C SER A 86 2.93 13.78 18.96
N LYS A 87 1.85 14.27 19.60
CA LYS A 87 1.89 14.75 20.98
C LYS A 87 2.37 13.66 21.94
N LYS A 88 1.81 12.45 21.85
CA LYS A 88 2.18 11.30 22.70
C LYS A 88 3.55 10.70 22.32
N ARG A 89 3.98 10.79 21.06
CA ARG A 89 5.33 10.36 20.62
C ARG A 89 6.41 11.30 21.12
N MET A 90 6.17 12.61 21.12
CA MET A 90 7.09 13.60 21.70
C MET A 90 7.27 13.43 23.21
N GLU A 91 6.36 12.73 23.89
CA GLU A 91 6.47 12.42 25.31
C GLU A 91 7.57 11.38 25.60
N TYR A 92 7.80 10.42 24.69
CA TYR A 92 8.76 9.33 24.86
C TYR A 92 10.00 9.45 23.96
N PHE A 93 9.88 10.12 22.80
CA PHE A 93 10.93 10.20 21.78
C PHE A 93 11.18 11.64 21.36
N LYS A 94 12.46 12.00 21.26
CA LYS A 94 12.91 13.35 20.87
C LYS A 94 12.54 13.71 19.42
N SER A 95 12.42 12.72 18.54
CA SER A 95 12.03 12.89 17.15
C SER A 95 11.54 11.57 16.54
N GLU A 96 10.93 11.63 15.36
CA GLU A 96 10.59 10.43 14.58
C GLU A 96 11.85 9.58 14.32
N ALA A 97 12.99 10.19 14.00
CA ALA A 97 14.24 9.45 13.83
C ALA A 97 14.64 8.60 15.05
N HIS A 98 14.55 9.16 16.28
CA HIS A 98 14.87 8.44 17.51
C HIS A 98 13.89 7.29 17.77
N GLU A 99 12.63 7.43 17.38
CA GLU A 99 11.62 6.36 17.47
C GLU A 99 11.98 5.19 16.54
N TYR A 100 12.34 5.46 15.29
CA TYR A 100 12.73 4.41 14.34
C TYR A 100 14.05 3.74 14.72
N ILE A 101 15.01 4.50 15.26
CA ILE A 101 16.25 3.96 15.82
C ILE A 101 15.96 3.05 17.01
N TYR A 102 15.05 3.48 17.91
CA TYR A 102 14.61 2.64 19.02
C TYR A 102 13.98 1.34 18.52
N TYR A 103 13.13 1.41 17.49
CA TYR A 103 12.57 0.21 16.87
C TYR A 103 13.65 -0.74 16.40
N LEU A 104 14.65 -0.25 15.65
CA LEU A 104 15.74 -1.07 15.13
C LEU A 104 16.59 -1.69 16.25
N LEU A 105 16.98 -0.91 17.26
CA LEU A 105 17.99 -1.31 18.23
C LEU A 105 17.45 -2.00 19.48
N LYS A 106 16.20 -1.73 19.89
CA LYS A 106 15.70 -2.12 21.22
C LYS A 106 14.52 -3.10 21.22
N LEU A 107 13.81 -3.24 20.10
CA LEU A 107 12.68 -4.18 20.03
C LEU A 107 13.12 -5.61 19.70
N THR A 108 12.27 -6.58 20.02
CA THR A 108 12.45 -7.96 19.54
C THR A 108 12.12 -8.08 18.04
N GLU A 109 12.57 -9.12 17.35
CA GLU A 109 12.35 -9.23 15.89
C GLU A 109 10.88 -9.16 15.45
N SER A 110 9.98 -9.79 16.21
CA SER A 110 8.55 -9.80 15.90
C SER A 110 7.94 -8.40 16.04
N GLU A 111 8.35 -7.68 17.09
CA GLU A 111 7.96 -6.30 17.34
C GLU A 111 8.57 -5.33 16.32
N LYS A 112 9.84 -5.51 15.94
CA LYS A 112 10.51 -4.78 14.86
C LYS A 112 9.71 -4.89 13.57
N LYS A 113 9.42 -6.12 13.14
CA LYS A 113 8.68 -6.42 11.90
C LYS A 113 7.30 -5.75 11.92
N LYS A 114 6.60 -5.79 13.05
CA LYS A 114 5.30 -5.15 13.22
C LYS A 114 5.40 -3.62 13.16
N LYS A 115 6.31 -3.02 13.93
CA LYS A 115 6.46 -1.55 14.06
C LYS A 115 7.02 -0.89 12.80
N LEU A 116 7.94 -1.57 12.10
CA LEU A 116 8.49 -1.13 10.81
C LEU A 116 7.61 -1.52 9.61
N ASN A 117 6.46 -2.16 9.86
CA ASN A 117 5.49 -2.60 8.85
C ASN A 117 6.15 -3.43 7.74
N ILE A 118 7.00 -4.39 8.13
CA ILE A 118 7.65 -5.34 7.22
C ILE A 118 6.59 -6.33 6.73
N ARG A 119 6.42 -6.41 5.41
CA ARG A 119 5.39 -7.22 4.76
C ARG A 119 6.00 -8.34 3.93
N LYS A 120 5.25 -9.44 3.77
CA LYS A 120 5.66 -10.60 2.95
C LYS A 120 6.00 -10.25 1.49
N CYS A 121 5.45 -9.15 0.96
CA CYS A 121 5.75 -8.70 -0.41
C CYS A 121 7.19 -8.21 -0.58
N TYR A 122 7.85 -7.71 0.47
CA TYR A 122 9.25 -7.27 0.38
C TYR A 122 10.20 -8.44 0.13
N TYR A 123 9.93 -9.60 0.73
CA TYR A 123 10.70 -10.85 0.50
C TYR A 123 10.54 -11.46 -0.90
N ARG A 124 9.54 -11.00 -1.67
CA ARG A 124 9.22 -11.53 -3.01
C ARG A 124 9.55 -10.56 -4.13
N ASN A 125 9.84 -9.30 -3.79
CA ASN A 125 10.04 -8.22 -4.77
C ASN A 125 11.14 -7.27 -4.27
N LYS A 126 12.31 -7.38 -4.89
CA LYS A 126 13.51 -6.59 -4.56
C LYS A 126 13.26 -5.09 -4.67
N ASP A 127 12.52 -4.64 -5.69
CA ASP A 127 12.23 -3.21 -5.86
C ASP A 127 11.37 -2.65 -4.73
N MET A 128 10.42 -3.45 -4.21
CA MET A 128 9.62 -3.06 -3.05
C MET A 128 10.47 -3.03 -1.77
N ALA A 129 11.37 -4.00 -1.58
CA ALA A 129 12.31 -4.00 -0.45
C ALA A 129 13.24 -2.77 -0.48
N ILE A 130 13.77 -2.41 -1.66
CA ILE A 130 14.62 -1.23 -1.85
C ILE A 130 13.85 0.04 -1.50
N LYS A 131 12.61 0.17 -1.97
CA LYS A 131 11.77 1.33 -1.66
C LYS A 131 11.53 1.43 -0.16
N TRP A 132 11.14 0.33 0.49
CA TRP A 132 10.97 0.29 1.94
C TRP A 132 12.24 0.72 2.69
N TYR A 133 13.39 0.14 2.34
CA TYR A 133 14.69 0.47 2.95
C TYR A 133 14.99 1.98 2.85
N ARG A 134 14.87 2.56 1.64
CA ARG A 134 15.11 4.00 1.42
C ARG A 134 14.18 4.89 2.23
N GLU A 135 12.92 4.49 2.40
CA GLU A 135 11.97 5.24 3.23
C GLU A 135 12.36 5.21 4.71
N ILE A 136 12.86 4.09 5.23
CA ILE A 136 13.35 4.03 6.62
C ILE A 136 14.62 4.88 6.78
N VAL A 137 15.58 4.80 5.84
CA VAL A 137 16.80 5.62 5.82
C VAL A 137 16.46 7.11 5.92
N LYS A 138 15.52 7.60 5.09
CA LYS A 138 15.08 9.01 5.14
C LYS A 138 14.54 9.42 6.51
N LYS A 139 13.90 8.51 7.25
CA LYS A 139 13.32 8.80 8.56
C LYS A 139 14.34 8.84 9.69
N ILE A 140 15.39 8.01 9.62
CA ILE A 140 16.42 7.94 10.66
C ILE A 140 17.54 8.98 10.47
N HIS A 141 17.80 9.41 9.23
CA HIS A 141 18.73 10.50 8.94
C HIS A 141 18.14 11.85 9.34
N SER A 142 18.20 12.15 10.63
CA SER A 142 17.87 13.46 11.22
C SER A 142 19.12 14.14 11.77
N SER A 143 19.19 15.47 11.63
CA SER A 143 20.31 16.30 12.10
C SER A 143 20.57 16.22 13.61
N TYR A 144 19.62 15.71 14.40
CA TYR A 144 19.68 15.68 15.86
C TYR A 144 20.05 14.30 16.45
N VAL A 145 20.29 13.30 15.61
CA VAL A 145 20.65 11.94 16.03
C VAL A 145 22.18 11.84 16.20
N SER A 146 22.63 11.13 17.24
CA SER A 146 24.07 10.87 17.42
C SER A 146 24.60 9.94 16.32
N ILE A 147 25.79 10.24 15.80
CA ILE A 147 26.41 9.47 14.69
C ILE A 147 26.50 7.98 15.06
N ASN A 148 26.89 7.68 16.30
CA ASN A 148 27.03 6.29 16.75
C ASN A 148 25.70 5.52 16.77
N GLU A 149 24.60 6.12 17.23
CA GLU A 149 23.28 5.46 17.22
C GLU A 149 22.73 5.29 15.80
N LEU A 150 23.00 6.27 14.94
CA LEU A 150 22.64 6.20 13.53
C LEU A 150 23.36 5.05 12.82
N ASP A 151 24.67 4.92 13.02
CA ASP A 151 25.47 3.86 12.42
C ASP A 151 25.00 2.47 12.86
N MET A 152 24.77 2.29 14.17
CA MET A 152 24.22 1.02 14.69
C MET A 152 22.85 0.70 14.08
N ALA A 153 21.97 1.70 13.97
CA ALA A 153 20.65 1.52 13.37
C ALA A 153 20.73 1.20 11.88
N MET A 154 21.67 1.82 11.15
CA MET A 154 21.92 1.57 9.73
C MET A 154 22.40 0.14 9.49
N VAL A 155 23.29 -0.38 10.35
CA VAL A 155 23.74 -1.78 10.29
C VAL A 155 22.58 -2.75 10.48
N GLU A 156 21.74 -2.53 11.50
CA GLU A 156 20.58 -3.38 11.75
C GLU A 156 19.54 -3.29 10.61
N LEU A 157 19.34 -2.11 10.05
CA LEU A 157 18.45 -1.90 8.91
C LEU A 157 18.97 -2.60 7.66
N ALA A 158 20.27 -2.54 7.40
CA ALA A 158 20.91 -3.24 6.29
C ALA A 158 20.75 -4.76 6.44
N LYS A 159 20.94 -5.29 7.65
CA LYS A 159 20.71 -6.70 7.95
C LYS A 159 19.27 -7.12 7.63
N LEU A 160 18.27 -6.36 8.09
CA LEU A 160 16.85 -6.64 7.77
C LEU A 160 16.56 -6.61 6.27
N TYR A 161 17.18 -5.68 5.53
CA TYR A 161 17.03 -5.59 4.09
C TYR A 161 17.69 -6.79 3.37
N ASN A 162 18.89 -7.17 3.78
CA ASN A 162 19.63 -8.32 3.28
C ASN A 162 18.84 -9.62 3.48
N GLU A 163 18.24 -9.81 4.66
CA GLU A 163 17.31 -10.91 4.95
C GLU A 163 16.10 -10.93 4.00
N MET A 164 15.65 -9.77 3.50
CA MET A 164 14.53 -9.71 2.54
C MET A 164 14.93 -10.15 1.14
N ILE A 165 16.16 -9.86 0.72
CA ILE A 165 16.64 -10.11 -0.63
C ILE A 165 17.50 -11.38 -0.75
N ASN A 166 17.74 -12.07 0.37
CA ASN A 166 18.62 -13.23 0.50
C ASN A 166 20.04 -12.95 0.01
N GLU A 167 20.58 -11.77 0.30
CA GLU A 167 22.00 -11.46 0.11
C GLU A 167 22.68 -11.58 1.47
N ASP A 168 23.44 -12.66 1.69
CA ASP A 168 24.29 -12.88 2.88
C ASP A 168 25.61 -12.11 2.75
#